data_AF-A0A0D0DPE7-F1
#
_entry.id   AF-A0A0D0DPE7-F1
#
_cell.length_a   1.000
_cell.length_b   1.000
_cell.length_c   1.000
_cell.angle_alpha   90.00
_cell.angle_beta   90.00
_cell.angle_gamma   90.00
#
_symmetry.space_group_name_H-M   'P 1'
#
loop_
_entity.id
_entity.type
_entity.pdbx_description
1 polymer ?
#
loop_
_entity_poly.entity_id
_entity_poly.type
_entity_poly.pdbx_seq_one_letter_code
_entity_poly.pdbx_strand_id
1 'polypeptide(L)'
;MVANNQSLNVIECLKFRCLLLLQDELWDQDIPRWTKLQIEIIAVWQEYLVTLKKDMDKALGNMSFTANIWGDKVLQPYLAMTGHSSAN
;
A
#
# COMPACT_ATOMS: atom_id res chain seq x y z
N MET A 1 -0.21 9.47 28.54
CA MET A 1 -0.27 10.20 27.25
C MET A 1 0.06 9.19 26.15
N VAL A 2 -0.88 8.87 25.26
CA VAL A 2 -0.59 7.96 24.13
C VAL A 2 0.14 8.78 23.08
N ALA A 3 1.42 8.48 22.85
CA ALA A 3 2.32 9.35 22.09
C ALA A 3 2.06 9.36 20.58
N ASN A 4 1.51 8.28 20.02
CA ASN A 4 1.22 8.13 18.60
C ASN A 4 -0.25 7.76 18.43
N ASN A 5 -1.04 8.64 17.82
CA ASN A 5 -2.49 8.49 17.59
C ASN A 5 -2.79 7.40 16.53
N GLN A 6 -2.30 6.19 16.76
CA GLN A 6 -2.47 5.04 15.88
C GLN A 6 -3.81 4.37 16.14
N SER A 7 -4.39 3.77 15.10
CA SER A 7 -5.62 2.99 15.27
C SER A 7 -5.32 1.72 16.06
N LEU A 8 -6.23 1.35 16.96
CA LEU A 8 -6.11 0.15 17.79
C LEU A 8 -5.89 -1.12 16.95
N ASN A 9 -6.43 -1.14 15.72
CA ASN A 9 -6.39 -2.26 14.81
C ASN A 9 -5.01 -2.49 14.14
N VAL A 10 -4.04 -1.58 14.28
CA VAL A 10 -2.69 -1.76 13.71
C VAL A 10 -2.03 -3.04 14.24
N ILE A 11 -2.31 -3.41 15.50
CA ILE A 11 -1.77 -4.63 16.12
C ILE A 11 -2.38 -5.92 15.58
N GLU A 12 -3.47 -5.88 14.80
CA GLU A 12 -4.08 -7.07 14.18
C GLU A 12 -3.49 -7.35 12.79
N CYS A 13 -2.75 -6.40 12.22
CA CYS A 13 -2.08 -6.60 10.94
C CYS A 13 -1.00 -7.69 11.06
N LEU A 14 -1.22 -8.84 10.41
CA LEU A 14 -0.30 -9.98 10.46
C LEU A 14 1.12 -9.59 10.02
N LYS A 15 1.26 -8.76 8.98
CA LYS A 15 2.57 -8.27 8.53
C LYS A 15 3.26 -7.43 9.61
N PHE A 16 2.51 -6.60 10.33
CA PHE A 16 3.04 -5.81 11.43
C PHE A 16 3.48 -6.70 12.60
N ARG A 17 2.69 -7.74 12.93
CA ARG A 17 3.10 -8.75 13.92
C ARG A 17 4.37 -9.49 13.49
N CYS A 18 4.46 -9.92 12.23
CA CYS A 18 5.67 -10.55 11.72
C CYS A 18 6.89 -9.62 11.79
N LEU A 19 6.72 -8.31 11.54
CA LEU A 19 7.78 -7.31 11.75
C LEU A 19 8.21 -7.19 13.22
N LEU A 20 7.27 -7.27 14.17
CA LEU A 20 7.60 -7.26 15.59
C LEU A 20 8.27 -8.56 16.07
N LEU A 21 8.04 -9.67 15.36
CA LEU A 21 8.63 -10.98 15.64
C LEU A 21 9.96 -11.21 14.88
N LEU A 22 10.37 -10.26 14.04
CA LEU A 22 11.65 -10.29 13.34
C LEU A 22 12.74 -9.82 14.32
N GLN A 23 13.35 -10.81 15.00
CA GLN A 23 14.60 -10.76 15.80
C GLN A 23 14.47 -10.63 17.33
N ASP A 24 15.36 -11.34 18.04
CA ASP A 24 15.58 -11.24 19.49
C ASP A 24 16.20 -9.89 19.90
N GLU A 25 16.84 -9.18 18.96
CA GLU A 25 17.46 -7.86 19.16
C GLU A 25 17.25 -6.97 17.93
N LEU A 26 16.20 -6.15 17.95
CA LEU A 26 16.00 -5.08 16.96
C LEU A 26 16.45 -3.75 17.59
N TRP A 27 17.52 -3.16 17.07
CA TRP A 27 18.01 -1.87 17.58
C TRP A 27 17.37 -0.71 16.81
N ASP A 28 17.30 0.47 17.42
CA ASP A 28 16.73 1.68 16.78
C ASP A 28 17.41 2.01 15.43
N GLN A 29 18.68 1.65 15.27
CA GLN A 29 19.44 1.82 14.03
C GLN A 29 18.99 0.88 12.90
N ASP A 30 18.37 -0.25 13.23
CA ASP A 30 17.84 -1.23 12.27
C ASP A 30 16.46 -0.83 11.78
N ILE A 31 15.75 0.03 12.54
CA ILE A 31 14.47 0.60 12.13
C ILE A 31 14.73 1.61 11.01
N PRO A 32 14.27 1.33 9.78
CA PRO A 32 14.53 2.22 8.66
C PRO A 32 13.85 3.57 8.90
N ARG A 33 14.61 4.64 8.71
CA ARG A 33 14.05 6.00 8.71
C ARG A 33 12.95 6.12 7.66
N TRP A 34 11.97 6.98 7.93
CA TRP A 34 10.85 7.25 7.03
C TRP A 34 11.29 7.50 5.57
N THR A 35 12.33 8.30 5.35
CA THR A 35 12.87 8.57 4.02
C THR A 35 13.39 7.32 3.32
N LYS A 36 14.05 6.42 4.05
CA LYS A 36 14.53 5.14 3.51
C LYS A 36 13.34 4.26 3.12
N LEU A 37 12.33 4.14 4.00
CA LEU A 37 11.10 3.42 3.70
C LEU A 37 10.39 3.96 2.45
N GLN A 38 10.28 5.28 2.31
CA GLN A 38 9.66 5.89 1.14
C GLN A 38 10.40 5.51 -0.15
N ILE A 39 11.73 5.59 -0.15
CA ILE A 39 12.55 5.23 -1.32
C ILE A 39 12.34 3.76 -1.70
N GLU A 40 12.41 2.86 -0.72
CA GLU A 40 12.24 1.42 -0.93
C GLU A 40 10.83 1.08 -1.42
N ILE A 41 9.78 1.69 -0.84
CA ILE A 41 8.39 1.50 -1.27
C ILE A 41 8.20 1.94 -2.73
N ILE A 42 8.78 3.09 -3.10
CA ILE A 42 8.71 3.59 -4.48
C ILE A 42 9.45 2.65 -5.43
N ALA A 43 10.63 2.16 -5.07
CA ALA A 43 11.42 1.24 -5.89
C ALA A 43 10.66 -0.07 -6.15
N VAL A 44 10.16 -0.73 -5.09
CA VAL A 44 9.36 -1.95 -5.21
C VAL A 44 8.09 -1.71 -6.02
N TRP A 45 7.43 -0.55 -5.82
CA TRP A 45 6.25 -0.19 -6.60
C TRP A 45 6.55 -0.04 -8.08
N GLN A 46 7.68 0.58 -8.45
CA GLN A 46 8.09 0.74 -9.85
C GLN A 46 8.34 -0.61 -10.53
N GLU A 47 9.00 -1.55 -9.84
CA GLU A 47 9.20 -2.91 -10.35
C GLU A 47 7.89 -3.65 -10.55
N TYR A 48 6.99 -3.56 -9.57
CA TYR A 48 5.66 -4.15 -9.66
C TYR A 48 4.85 -3.56 -10.83
N LEU A 49 4.95 -2.25 -11.07
CA LEU A 49 4.23 -1.55 -12.13
C LEU A 49 4.60 -2.07 -13.53
N VAL A 50 5.86 -2.47 -13.74
CA VAL A 50 6.29 -3.10 -15.01
C VAL A 50 5.55 -4.42 -15.24
N THR A 51 5.38 -5.23 -14.19
CA THR A 51 4.66 -6.51 -14.29
C THR A 51 3.17 -6.28 -14.47
N LEU A 52 2.59 -5.38 -13.68
CA LEU A 52 1.18 -5.01 -13.77
C LEU A 52 0.82 -4.53 -15.19
N LYS A 53 1.66 -3.68 -15.80
CA LYS A 53 1.42 -3.21 -17.18
C LYS A 53 1.34 -4.36 -18.17
N LYS A 54 2.25 -5.33 -18.09
CA LYS A 54 2.23 -6.52 -18.96
C LYS A 54 0.95 -7.34 -18.77
N ASP A 55 0.46 -7.45 -17.55
CA ASP A 55 -0.78 -8.18 -17.26
C ASP A 55 -2.02 -7.41 -17.72
N MET A 56 -1.99 -6.08 -17.64
CA MET A 56 -3.03 -5.24 -18.23
C MET A 56 -3.09 -5.36 -19.76
N ASP A 57 -1.93 -5.38 -20.43
CA ASP A 57 -1.85 -5.56 -21.89
C ASP A 57 -2.45 -6.91 -22.33
N LYS A 58 -2.30 -7.97 -21.52
CA LYS A 58 -2.93 -9.28 -21.79
C LYS A 58 -4.44 -9.29 -21.55
N ALA A 59 -4.92 -8.48 -20.62
CA ALA A 59 -6.33 -8.40 -20.25
C ALA A 59 -7.12 -7.38 -21.11
N LEU A 60 -6.50 -6.82 -22.15
CA LEU A 60 -7.10 -5.81 -23.01
C LEU A 60 -8.40 -6.34 -23.64
N GLY A 61 -9.51 -5.64 -23.40
CA GLY A 61 -10.85 -6.02 -23.86
C GLY A 61 -11.73 -6.72 -22.81
N ASN A 62 -11.15 -7.26 -21.73
CA ASN A 62 -11.86 -7.93 -20.63
C ASN A 62 -11.66 -7.22 -19.27
N MET A 63 -11.26 -5.95 -19.31
CA MET A 63 -11.04 -5.11 -18.13
C MET A 63 -12.19 -4.11 -17.96
N SER A 64 -12.76 -4.08 -16.77
CA SER A 64 -13.67 -3.02 -16.34
C SER A 64 -13.02 -2.19 -15.25
N PHE A 65 -13.49 -0.95 -15.07
CA PHE A 65 -12.98 -0.04 -14.05
C PHE A 65 -14.13 0.50 -13.22
N THR A 66 -13.91 0.61 -11.91
CA THR A 66 -14.78 1.36 -11.01
C THR A 66 -14.06 2.64 -10.59
N ALA A 67 -14.70 3.78 -10.80
CA ALA A 67 -14.24 5.09 -10.35
C ALA A 67 -15.11 5.53 -9.17
N ASN A 68 -14.52 5.56 -7.99
CA ASN A 68 -15.15 6.07 -6.78
C ASN A 68 -14.70 7.53 -6.60
N ILE A 69 -15.66 8.45 -6.59
CA ILE A 69 -15.41 9.88 -6.38
C ILE A 69 -16.12 10.30 -5.10
N TRP A 70 -15.40 10.96 -4.20
CA TRP A 70 -15.98 11.48 -2.96
C TRP A 70 -15.25 12.75 -2.53
N GLY A 71 -15.92 13.56 -1.70
CA GLY A 71 -15.33 14.72 -1.04
C GLY A 71 -15.21 14.50 0.46
N ASP A 72 -14.31 15.24 1.13
CA ASP A 72 -14.31 15.32 2.59
C ASP A 72 -15.11 16.53 3.11
N LYS A 73 -15.19 16.67 4.43
CA LYS A 73 -15.87 17.80 5.11
C LYS A 73 -15.22 19.16 4.84
N VAL A 74 -14.01 19.16 4.28
CA VAL A 74 -13.22 20.34 3.92
C VAL A 74 -13.25 20.55 2.38
N LEU A 75 -14.17 19.88 1.68
CA LEU A 75 -14.39 19.96 0.24
C LEU A 75 -13.18 19.54 -0.62
N GLN A 76 -12.28 18.71 -0.10
CA GLN A 76 -11.21 18.14 -0.91
C GLN A 76 -11.77 16.99 -1.78
N PRO A 77 -11.67 17.08 -3.12
CA PRO A 77 -12.12 16.01 -4.00
C PRO A 77 -11.09 14.87 -4.07
N TYR A 78 -11.58 13.64 -3.94
CA TYR A 78 -10.80 12.42 -4.09
C TYR A 78 -11.37 11.56 -5.23
N LEU A 79 -10.48 10.89 -5.95
CA LEU A 79 -10.79 9.88 -6.96
C LEU A 79 -9.96 8.63 -6.66
N ALA A 80 -10.63 7.50 -6.48
CA ALA A 80 -9.97 6.21 -6.58
C ALA A 80 -10.51 5.45 -7.78
N MET A 81 -9.59 4.81 -8.51
CA MET A 81 -9.89 3.93 -9.62
C MET A 81 -9.43 2.52 -9.29
N THR A 82 -10.29 1.53 -9.52
CA THR A 82 -9.97 0.11 -9.38
C THR A 82 -10.26 -0.60 -10.69
N GLY A 83 -9.27 -1.32 -11.22
CA GLY A 83 -9.42 -2.16 -12.39
C GLY A 83 -9.78 -3.58 -11.98
N HIS A 84 -10.76 -4.18 -12.67
CA HIS A 84 -11.17 -5.56 -12.54
C HIS A 84 -10.96 -6.26 -13.87
N SER A 85 -10.20 -7.35 -13.89
CA SER A 85 -10.05 -8.20 -15.08
C SER A 85 -10.72 -9.54 -14.84
N SER A 86 -11.41 -10.03 -15.86
CA SER A 86 -11.92 -11.41 -15.88
C SER A 86 -10.81 -12.28 -16.47
N ALA A 87 -10.23 -13.19 -15.68
CA ALA A 87 -9.35 -14.22 -16.23
C ALA A 87 -10.22 -15.25 -16.96
N ASN A 88 -10.06 -15.36 -18.28
CA ASN A 88 -10.58 -16.49 -19.06
C ASN A 88 -9.55 -17.61 -19.08
#